data_AF-E9FJA7-F1
#
_entry.id   AF-E9FJA7-F1
#
_cell.length_a   1.000
_cell.length_b   1.000
_cell.length_c   1.000
_cell.angle_alpha   90.00
_cell.angle_beta   90.00
_cell.angle_gamma   90.00
#
_symmetry.space_group_name_H-M   'P 1'
#
loop_
_entity.id
_entity.type
_entity.pdbx_description
1 polymer ?
#
loop_
_entity_poly.entity_id
_entity_poly.type
_entity_poly.pdbx_seq_one_letter_code
_entity_poly.pdbx_strand_id
1 'polypeptide(L)'
;MQFEVELLTKNINIAKLDELFLSSKIISITSYSQVEVGDKYIEGHLAKYKCAFKDDDFTINTYQFRRGLVKIILSYEYSKSKLNSAKKFGDFLSKFREFLGKNRLKYSILSNSLSMYFSNRLYPKFQTYESLLRKIFVLALSQLEDEDIIRIVKEQTNDKLDLSKIHTIEQIERLQIAELHSLIFEININPVRDLTIHFKDFQNKNEYILKEMIRNLFPITIWEKHFTPFTNSEEVDVLKNNYDRIREYRNDVMHFHTLTYRRYKKIDLLLSDVIKELEELEYSMLEKWDFEATRKLTNDIFDPEFLASLSSLSKTVSEVIRPAMDRFYANNLAFNNAVKSMMEVFHNIQIPKIDSGILKSIQGLSDTIRHLDLPSPLNEPDSEEKDE
;
A
#
# COMPACT_ATOMS: atom_id res chain seq x y z
N MET A 1 -14.51 -21.23 -12.99
CA MET A 1 -13.49 -21.07 -11.92
C MET A 1 -14.16 -21.40 -10.59
N GLN A 2 -13.42 -21.73 -9.53
CA GLN A 2 -14.01 -22.10 -8.24
C GLN A 2 -13.32 -21.44 -7.04
N PHE A 3 -14.10 -21.17 -5.99
CA PHE A 3 -13.58 -20.96 -4.64
C PHE A 3 -13.82 -22.22 -3.81
N GLU A 4 -12.88 -22.51 -2.91
CA GLU A 4 -12.91 -23.68 -2.05
C GLU A 4 -12.41 -23.34 -0.63
N VAL A 5 -13.09 -23.89 0.38
CA VAL A 5 -12.61 -23.90 1.76
C VAL A 5 -12.69 -25.31 2.30
N GLU A 6 -11.57 -25.80 2.80
CA GLU A 6 -11.47 -27.11 3.44
C GLU A 6 -11.47 -26.97 4.96
N LEU A 7 -12.35 -27.72 5.60
CA LEU A 7 -12.50 -27.79 7.05
C LEU A 7 -12.27 -29.23 7.52
N LEU A 8 -11.71 -29.39 8.71
CA LEU A 8 -11.54 -30.69 9.37
C LEU A 8 -12.24 -30.67 10.72
N THR A 9 -13.18 -31.59 10.92
CA THR A 9 -13.88 -31.80 12.19
C THR A 9 -13.57 -33.19 12.75
N LYS A 10 -13.70 -33.35 14.06
CA LYS A 10 -13.47 -34.61 14.77
C LYS A 10 -14.68 -35.04 15.57
N ASN A 11 -14.73 -36.34 15.89
CA ASN A 11 -15.73 -36.95 16.77
C ASN A 11 -17.17 -36.86 16.22
N ILE A 12 -17.34 -36.88 14.91
CA ILE A 12 -18.64 -36.98 14.26
C ILE A 12 -18.59 -38.02 13.15
N ASN A 13 -19.62 -38.86 13.08
CA ASN A 13 -19.83 -39.80 11.97
C ASN A 13 -20.61 -39.07 10.85
N ILE A 14 -20.32 -39.38 9.59
CA ILE A 14 -20.98 -38.82 8.42
C ILE A 14 -22.50 -38.97 8.49
N ALA A 15 -23.04 -40.11 8.95
CA ALA A 15 -24.49 -40.31 9.07
C ALA A 15 -25.16 -39.25 9.98
N LYS A 16 -24.49 -38.89 11.09
CA LYS A 16 -24.96 -37.84 11.98
C LYS A 16 -24.79 -36.44 11.37
N LEU A 17 -23.75 -36.25 10.57
CA LEU A 17 -23.53 -35.01 9.83
C LEU A 17 -24.58 -34.83 8.72
N ASP A 18 -24.98 -35.91 8.05
CA ASP A 18 -26.06 -35.96 7.05
C ASP A 18 -27.37 -35.51 7.68
N GLU A 19 -27.76 -36.10 8.81
CA GLU A 19 -28.95 -35.69 9.55
C GLU A 19 -28.92 -34.20 9.90
N LEU A 20 -27.77 -33.70 10.37
CA LEU A 20 -27.61 -32.29 10.71
C LEU A 20 -27.72 -31.37 9.48
N PHE A 21 -27.13 -31.76 8.35
CA PHE A 21 -27.22 -30.99 7.12
C PHE A 21 -28.64 -30.96 6.56
N LEU A 22 -29.30 -32.11 6.47
CA LEU A 22 -30.65 -32.24 5.92
C LEU A 22 -31.73 -31.61 6.82
N SER A 23 -31.49 -31.56 8.14
CA SER A 23 -32.37 -30.87 9.10
C SER A 23 -32.08 -29.37 9.26
N SER A 24 -31.05 -28.85 8.56
CA SER A 24 -30.65 -27.46 8.68
C SER A 24 -31.75 -26.51 8.20
N LYS A 25 -32.19 -25.62 9.09
CA LYS A 25 -33.06 -24.48 8.74
C LYS A 25 -32.29 -23.23 8.31
N ILE A 26 -30.96 -23.26 8.42
CA ILE A 26 -30.09 -22.08 8.18
C ILE A 26 -29.67 -22.02 6.72
N ILE A 27 -29.56 -23.18 6.08
CA ILE A 27 -29.08 -23.36 4.72
C ILE A 27 -29.88 -24.51 4.11
N SER A 28 -30.42 -24.33 2.90
CA SER A 28 -31.15 -25.39 2.21
C SER A 28 -30.16 -26.37 1.59
N ILE A 29 -29.96 -27.51 2.25
CA ILE A 29 -29.02 -28.55 1.80
C ILE A 29 -29.83 -29.74 1.29
N THR A 30 -29.55 -30.16 0.05
CA THR A 30 -30.14 -31.34 -0.58
C THR A 30 -29.05 -32.36 -0.91
N SER A 31 -29.33 -33.64 -0.63
CA SER A 31 -28.41 -34.73 -0.98
C SER A 31 -28.32 -34.88 -2.50
N TYR A 32 -27.11 -35.08 -3.02
CA TYR A 32 -26.85 -35.21 -4.45
C TYR A 32 -26.32 -36.59 -4.85
N SER A 33 -25.38 -37.17 -4.07
CA SER A 33 -24.84 -38.52 -4.33
C SER A 33 -24.05 -39.05 -3.13
N GLN A 34 -24.16 -40.36 -2.85
CA GLN A 34 -23.37 -41.08 -1.85
C GLN A 34 -22.62 -42.24 -2.53
N VAL A 35 -21.33 -42.39 -2.22
CA VAL A 35 -20.49 -43.48 -2.76
C VAL A 35 -19.64 -44.07 -1.64
N GLU A 36 -19.66 -45.39 -1.50
CA GLU A 36 -18.70 -46.12 -0.66
C GLU A 36 -17.37 -46.26 -1.41
N VAL A 37 -16.29 -45.75 -0.82
CA VAL A 37 -14.94 -45.87 -1.38
C VAL A 37 -14.19 -46.93 -0.59
N GLY A 38 -13.93 -48.08 -1.22
CA GLY A 38 -13.12 -49.16 -0.65
C GLY A 38 -11.65 -48.97 -0.99
N ASP A 39 -10.88 -48.29 -0.13
CA ASP A 39 -9.42 -48.24 -0.23
C ASP A 39 -8.77 -48.71 1.08
N LYS A 40 -7.60 -49.36 1.00
CA LYS A 40 -6.90 -50.00 2.14
C LYS A 40 -6.57 -49.03 3.29
N TYR A 41 -6.62 -47.72 3.04
CA TYR A 41 -6.39 -46.64 4.01
C TYR A 41 -7.64 -45.77 4.30
N ILE A 42 -8.73 -45.97 3.55
CA ILE A 42 -9.94 -45.13 3.56
C ILE A 42 -11.15 -46.07 3.72
N GLU A 43 -11.64 -46.24 4.95
CA GLU A 43 -13.05 -46.62 5.17
C GLU A 43 -13.85 -45.32 5.10
N GLY A 44 -14.01 -44.78 3.89
CA GLY A 44 -14.45 -43.40 3.72
C GLY A 44 -15.72 -43.32 2.91
N HIS A 45 -16.84 -43.18 3.60
CA HIS A 45 -18.05 -42.69 2.98
C HIS A 45 -17.79 -41.29 2.41
N LEU A 46 -18.06 -41.13 1.11
CA LEU A 46 -18.11 -39.85 0.42
C LEU A 46 -19.58 -39.45 0.27
N ALA A 47 -19.93 -38.27 0.75
CA ALA A 47 -21.24 -37.69 0.52
C ALA A 47 -21.11 -36.29 -0.07
N LYS A 48 -21.88 -36.05 -1.13
CA LYS A 48 -21.96 -34.77 -1.85
C LYS A 48 -23.35 -34.20 -1.69
N TYR A 49 -23.42 -32.92 -1.35
CA TYR A 49 -24.65 -32.16 -1.19
C TYR A 49 -24.62 -30.91 -2.05
N LYS A 50 -25.79 -30.55 -2.55
CA LYS A 50 -26.05 -29.24 -3.12
C LYS A 50 -26.67 -28.36 -2.06
N CYS A 51 -26.34 -27.08 -2.10
CA CYS A 51 -26.77 -26.13 -1.12
C CYS A 51 -27.21 -24.85 -1.83
N ALA A 52 -28.47 -24.44 -1.64
CA ALA A 52 -28.96 -23.16 -2.15
C ALA A 52 -28.94 -22.11 -1.03
N PHE A 53 -28.33 -20.95 -1.30
CA PHE A 53 -28.29 -19.82 -0.38
C PHE A 53 -28.31 -18.48 -1.13
N LYS A 54 -29.31 -17.63 -0.85
CA LYS A 54 -29.53 -16.32 -1.51
C LYS A 54 -29.44 -16.40 -3.05
N ASP A 55 -30.18 -17.33 -3.63
CA ASP A 55 -30.28 -17.56 -5.08
C ASP A 55 -28.98 -18.03 -5.77
N ASP A 56 -27.97 -18.43 -4.99
CA ASP A 56 -26.75 -19.05 -5.48
C ASP A 56 -26.64 -20.51 -5.03
N ASP A 57 -26.10 -21.35 -5.91
CA ASP A 57 -25.83 -22.76 -5.64
C ASP A 57 -24.38 -22.99 -5.19
N PHE A 58 -24.23 -23.73 -4.11
CA PHE A 58 -22.99 -24.12 -3.48
C PHE A 58 -22.91 -25.64 -3.39
N THR A 59 -21.70 -26.17 -3.34
CA THR A 59 -21.47 -27.61 -3.15
C THR A 59 -20.77 -27.86 -1.82
N ILE A 60 -21.21 -28.90 -1.13
CA ILE A 60 -20.59 -29.41 0.08
C ILE A 60 -20.18 -30.84 -0.21
N ASN A 61 -18.89 -31.16 -0.07
CA ASN A 61 -18.41 -32.54 -0.14
C ASN A 61 -17.89 -32.93 1.25
N THR A 62 -18.17 -34.14 1.68
CA THR A 62 -17.69 -34.67 2.94
C THR A 62 -16.97 -35.99 2.74
N TYR A 63 -15.85 -36.14 3.45
CA TYR A 63 -14.99 -37.30 3.40
C TYR A 63 -14.72 -37.75 4.83
N GLN A 64 -15.17 -38.95 5.19
CA GLN A 64 -14.83 -39.53 6.48
C GLN A 64 -13.52 -40.31 6.41
N PHE A 65 -12.65 -40.08 7.38
CA PHE A 65 -11.45 -40.85 7.62
C PHE A 65 -11.64 -41.77 8.84
N ARG A 66 -10.73 -42.73 9.02
CA ARG A 66 -10.71 -43.61 10.18
C ARG A 66 -10.73 -42.80 11.49
N ARG A 67 -11.43 -43.32 12.50
CA ARG A 67 -11.60 -42.72 13.85
C ARG A 67 -12.47 -41.46 13.93
N GLY A 68 -13.43 -41.28 13.01
CA GLY A 68 -14.45 -40.22 13.11
C GLY A 68 -13.94 -38.81 12.84
N LEU A 69 -12.85 -38.71 12.06
CA LEU A 69 -12.39 -37.46 11.45
C LEU A 69 -13.16 -37.25 10.16
N VAL A 70 -13.69 -36.06 9.94
CA VAL A 70 -14.44 -35.73 8.72
C VAL A 70 -13.86 -34.46 8.11
N LYS A 71 -13.45 -34.54 6.84
CA LYS A 71 -13.11 -33.38 6.02
C LYS A 71 -14.37 -32.89 5.32
N ILE A 72 -14.63 -31.59 5.41
CA ILE A 72 -15.74 -30.91 4.75
C ILE A 72 -15.11 -29.93 3.76
N ILE A 73 -15.48 -30.05 2.48
CA ILE A 73 -15.05 -29.16 1.41
C ILE A 73 -16.27 -28.35 0.97
N LEU A 74 -16.17 -27.04 1.14
CA LEU A 74 -17.16 -26.09 0.65
C LEU A 74 -16.66 -25.51 -0.67
N SER A 75 -17.45 -25.58 -1.73
CA SER A 75 -17.07 -25.02 -3.01
C SER A 75 -18.17 -24.16 -3.64
N TYR A 76 -17.73 -23.15 -4.39
CA TYR A 76 -18.57 -22.26 -5.17
C TYR A 76 -17.97 -22.05 -6.56
N GLU A 77 -18.67 -22.55 -7.57
CA GLU A 77 -18.32 -22.34 -8.96
C GLU A 77 -18.90 -21.00 -9.45
N TYR A 78 -18.08 -20.23 -10.15
CA TYR A 78 -18.50 -18.94 -10.71
C TYR A 78 -17.98 -18.76 -12.13
N SER A 79 -18.80 -18.09 -12.94
CA SER A 79 -18.54 -17.74 -14.33
C SER A 79 -18.30 -16.24 -14.54
N LYS A 80 -18.80 -15.39 -13.63
CA LYS A 80 -18.74 -13.92 -13.72
C LYS A 80 -18.06 -13.30 -12.48
N SER A 81 -17.74 -12.00 -12.54
CA SER A 81 -17.10 -11.14 -11.52
C SER A 81 -16.56 -11.85 -10.26
N LYS A 82 -15.27 -12.16 -10.26
CA LYS A 82 -14.60 -12.90 -9.17
C LYS A 82 -14.77 -12.26 -7.78
N LEU A 83 -14.78 -10.92 -7.69
CA LEU A 83 -14.95 -10.21 -6.41
C LEU A 83 -16.36 -10.34 -5.85
N ASN A 84 -17.39 -10.22 -6.69
CA ASN A 84 -18.77 -10.40 -6.25
C ASN A 84 -19.01 -11.85 -5.82
N SER A 85 -18.46 -12.80 -6.58
CA SER A 85 -18.49 -14.22 -6.25
C SER A 85 -17.78 -14.53 -4.92
N ALA A 86 -16.64 -13.88 -4.65
CA ALA A 86 -15.95 -13.98 -3.37
C ALA A 86 -16.80 -13.46 -2.19
N LYS A 87 -17.51 -12.34 -2.38
CA LYS A 87 -18.42 -11.79 -1.38
C LYS A 87 -19.56 -12.77 -1.07
N LYS A 88 -20.23 -13.29 -2.11
CA LYS A 88 -21.31 -14.29 -1.98
C LYS A 88 -20.85 -15.53 -1.24
N PHE A 89 -19.71 -16.09 -1.64
CA PHE A 89 -19.12 -17.25 -0.97
C PHE A 89 -18.71 -16.97 0.47
N GLY A 90 -18.22 -15.76 0.77
CA GLY A 90 -17.92 -15.33 2.13
C GLY A 90 -19.15 -15.24 3.04
N ASP A 91 -20.27 -14.74 2.52
CA ASP A 91 -21.55 -14.73 3.24
C ASP A 91 -22.02 -16.16 3.55
N PHE A 92 -21.96 -17.05 2.56
CA PHE A 92 -22.27 -18.47 2.72
C PHE A 92 -21.37 -19.13 3.77
N LEU A 93 -20.04 -18.97 3.66
CA LEU A 93 -19.07 -19.52 4.61
C LEU A 93 -19.34 -19.03 6.04
N SER A 94 -19.67 -17.76 6.22
CA SER A 94 -20.04 -17.20 7.52
C SER A 94 -21.28 -17.91 8.10
N LYS A 95 -22.31 -18.12 7.28
CA LYS A 95 -23.51 -18.85 7.69
C LYS A 95 -23.27 -20.33 7.94
N PHE A 96 -22.41 -20.96 7.16
CA PHE A 96 -22.02 -22.34 7.40
C PHE A 96 -21.26 -22.50 8.73
N ARG A 97 -20.38 -21.56 9.06
CA ARG A 97 -19.68 -21.53 10.36
C ARG A 97 -20.65 -21.30 11.52
N GLU A 98 -21.67 -20.46 11.35
CA GLU A 98 -22.75 -20.29 12.33
C GLU A 98 -23.50 -21.61 12.57
N PHE A 99 -23.80 -22.34 11.49
CA PHE A 99 -24.41 -23.66 11.56
C PHE A 99 -23.52 -24.66 12.33
N LEU A 100 -22.23 -24.74 12.04
CA LEU A 100 -21.29 -25.62 12.77
C LEU A 100 -21.24 -25.25 14.26
N GLY A 101 -21.21 -23.95 14.57
CA GLY A 101 -21.17 -23.44 15.94
C GLY A 101 -22.42 -23.79 16.76
N LYS A 102 -23.62 -23.64 16.18
CA LYS A 102 -24.90 -24.01 16.83
C LYS A 102 -24.96 -25.50 17.15
N ASN A 103 -24.37 -26.33 16.29
CA ASN A 103 -24.29 -27.78 16.48
C ASN A 103 -23.06 -28.22 17.31
N ARG A 104 -22.34 -27.27 17.91
CA ARG A 104 -21.15 -27.51 18.76
C ARG A 104 -20.04 -28.32 18.06
N LEU A 105 -19.95 -28.21 16.73
CA LEU A 105 -18.92 -28.85 15.94
C LEU A 105 -17.66 -28.00 15.93
N LYS A 106 -16.59 -28.53 16.54
CA LYS A 106 -15.26 -27.92 16.47
C LYS A 106 -14.62 -28.28 15.15
N TYR A 107 -14.06 -27.29 14.47
CA TYR A 107 -13.38 -27.49 13.20
C TYR A 107 -12.07 -26.69 13.13
N SER A 108 -11.14 -27.17 12.31
CA SER A 108 -9.95 -26.45 11.87
C SER A 108 -10.07 -26.16 10.39
N ILE A 109 -9.54 -25.03 9.93
CA ILE A 109 -9.46 -24.69 8.50
C ILE A 109 -8.14 -25.26 7.97
N LEU A 110 -8.20 -26.11 6.94
CA LEU A 110 -7.02 -26.67 6.29
C LEU A 110 -6.56 -25.82 5.10
N SER A 111 -7.53 -25.33 4.32
CA SER A 111 -7.26 -24.44 3.19
C SER A 111 -8.42 -23.45 3.03
N ASN A 112 -8.12 -22.26 2.52
CA ASN A 112 -9.11 -21.21 2.35
C ASN A 112 -8.77 -20.34 1.14
N SER A 113 -9.23 -20.75 -0.04
CA SER A 113 -8.94 -20.05 -1.28
C SER A 113 -9.60 -18.65 -1.31
N LEU A 114 -10.65 -18.43 -0.52
CA LEU A 114 -11.33 -17.14 -0.42
C LEU A 114 -10.45 -16.12 0.29
N SER A 115 -9.89 -16.47 1.45
CA SER A 115 -8.95 -15.60 2.15
C SER A 115 -7.68 -15.40 1.34
N MET A 116 -7.17 -16.45 0.67
CA MET A 116 -6.03 -16.33 -0.25
C MET A 116 -6.30 -15.34 -1.39
N TYR A 117 -7.51 -15.34 -1.97
CA TYR A 117 -7.89 -14.36 -2.98
C TYR A 117 -7.85 -12.92 -2.45
N PHE A 118 -8.35 -12.67 -1.25
CA PHE A 118 -8.29 -11.33 -0.64
C PHE A 118 -6.85 -10.93 -0.30
N SER A 119 -6.05 -11.81 0.28
CA SER A 119 -4.62 -11.56 0.55
C SER A 119 -3.86 -11.22 -0.73
N ASN A 120 -4.07 -11.97 -1.82
CA ASN A 120 -3.41 -11.73 -3.09
C ASN A 120 -3.80 -10.38 -3.73
N ARG A 121 -4.98 -9.83 -3.41
CA ARG A 121 -5.37 -8.48 -3.84
C ARG A 121 -4.78 -7.37 -2.97
N LEU A 122 -4.61 -7.62 -1.68
CA LEU A 122 -4.06 -6.65 -0.73
C LEU A 122 -2.53 -6.60 -0.77
N TYR A 123 -1.88 -7.73 -1.07
CA TYR A 123 -0.42 -7.85 -1.07
C TYR A 123 0.26 -6.78 -1.95
N PRO A 124 -0.15 -6.54 -3.22
CA PRO A 124 0.44 -5.49 -4.04
C PRO A 124 0.24 -4.09 -3.45
N LYS A 125 -0.89 -3.81 -2.79
CA LYS A 125 -1.13 -2.51 -2.14
C LYS A 125 -0.21 -2.30 -0.95
N PHE A 126 0.01 -3.33 -0.13
CA PHE A 126 1.02 -3.27 0.94
C PHE A 126 2.41 -3.04 0.36
N GLN A 127 2.76 -3.69 -0.76
CA GLN A 127 4.04 -3.44 -1.41
C GLN A 127 4.19 -1.98 -1.86
N THR A 128 3.15 -1.39 -2.48
CA THR A 128 3.14 0.03 -2.87
C THR A 128 3.30 0.93 -1.64
N TYR A 129 2.55 0.68 -0.58
CA TYR A 129 2.66 1.39 0.68
C TYR A 129 4.07 1.33 1.27
N GLU A 130 4.64 0.13 1.44
CA GLU A 130 5.98 -0.05 2.01
C GLU A 130 7.04 0.63 1.14
N SER A 131 6.90 0.58 -0.19
CA SER A 131 7.81 1.23 -1.13
C SER A 131 7.75 2.76 -1.02
N LEU A 132 6.55 3.34 -0.98
CA LEU A 132 6.38 4.79 -0.83
C LEU A 132 6.90 5.27 0.51
N LEU A 133 6.60 4.56 1.60
CA LEU A 133 7.07 4.89 2.94
C LEU A 133 8.60 4.92 3.00
N ARG A 134 9.28 3.94 2.39
CA ARG A 134 10.75 3.94 2.30
C ARG A 134 11.27 5.08 1.45
N LYS A 135 10.62 5.37 0.33
CA LYS A 135 11.02 6.46 -0.58
C LYS A 135 10.96 7.80 0.13
N ILE A 136 9.85 8.14 0.79
CA ILE A 136 9.74 9.38 1.55
C ILE A 136 10.74 9.41 2.71
N PHE A 137 11.04 8.26 3.33
CA PHE A 137 12.05 8.18 4.38
C PHE A 137 13.45 8.47 3.87
N VAL A 138 13.84 7.88 2.73
CA VAL A 138 15.11 8.23 2.05
C VAL A 138 15.15 9.73 1.73
N LEU A 139 14.04 10.29 1.24
CA LEU A 139 13.94 11.70 0.94
C LEU A 139 14.15 12.58 2.20
N ALA A 140 13.53 12.23 3.32
CA ALA A 140 13.75 12.95 4.58
C ALA A 140 15.21 12.84 5.06
N LEU A 141 15.82 11.66 4.91
CA LEU A 141 17.18 11.38 5.36
C LEU A 141 18.27 12.10 4.55
N SER A 142 18.10 12.31 3.24
CA SER A 142 19.13 13.05 2.49
C SER A 142 19.15 14.56 2.80
N GLN A 143 18.14 15.07 3.50
CA GLN A 143 18.14 16.44 4.03
C GLN A 143 18.66 16.51 5.49
N LEU A 144 18.99 15.37 6.10
CA LEU A 144 19.40 15.28 7.50
C LEU A 144 20.92 15.48 7.65
N GLU A 145 21.32 16.71 7.97
CA GLU A 145 22.69 17.06 8.39
C GLU A 145 22.86 17.05 9.95
N ASP A 146 21.79 16.75 10.70
CA ASP A 146 21.74 16.88 12.17
C ASP A 146 22.43 15.68 12.87
N GLU A 147 23.66 15.90 13.34
CA GLU A 147 24.50 14.88 14.02
C GLU A 147 23.82 14.23 15.23
N ASP A 148 22.99 14.98 15.97
CA ASP A 148 22.30 14.44 17.14
C ASP A 148 21.20 13.46 16.72
N ILE A 149 20.48 13.73 15.62
CA ILE A 149 19.50 12.78 15.08
C ILE A 149 20.20 11.55 14.51
N ILE A 150 21.31 11.73 13.79
CA ILE A 150 22.11 10.63 13.25
C ILE A 150 22.54 9.69 14.39
N ARG A 151 23.03 10.25 15.50
CA ARG A 151 23.40 9.47 16.69
C ARG A 151 22.20 8.73 17.29
N ILE A 152 21.06 9.41 17.47
CA ILE A 152 19.85 8.78 18.04
C ILE A 152 19.37 7.62 17.17
N VAL A 153 19.28 7.81 15.85
CA VAL A 153 18.85 6.76 14.91
C VAL A 153 19.81 5.56 14.96
N LYS A 154 21.11 5.81 15.00
CA LYS A 154 22.13 4.77 15.11
C LYS A 154 22.03 3.96 16.41
N GLU A 155 21.88 4.64 17.54
CA GLU A 155 21.69 4.01 18.86
C GLU A 155 20.41 3.17 18.89
N GLN A 156 19.29 3.71 18.41
CA GLN A 156 17.98 3.04 18.45
C GLN A 156 17.88 1.85 17.49
N THR A 157 18.67 1.84 16.42
CA THR A 157 18.71 0.73 15.47
C THR A 157 19.78 -0.31 15.80
N ASN A 158 20.48 -0.19 16.92
CA ASN A 158 21.63 -1.03 17.28
C ASN A 158 22.66 -1.12 16.14
N ASP A 159 23.07 0.04 15.60
CA ASP A 159 24.02 0.19 14.48
C ASP A 159 23.57 -0.40 13.13
N LYS A 160 22.34 -0.92 13.01
CA LYS A 160 21.81 -1.42 11.73
C LYS A 160 21.62 -0.31 10.70
N LEU A 161 21.27 0.89 11.14
CA LEU A 161 21.09 2.06 10.30
C LEU A 161 22.04 3.16 10.78
N ASP A 162 23.02 3.50 9.95
CA ASP A 162 23.98 4.54 10.24
C ASP A 162 23.91 5.61 9.14
N LEU A 163 23.16 6.67 9.43
CA LEU A 163 22.85 7.75 8.48
C LEU A 163 24.11 8.52 8.03
N SER A 164 25.23 8.39 8.75
CA SER A 164 26.51 8.97 8.33
C SER A 164 27.21 8.17 7.22
N LYS A 165 26.69 7.00 6.84
CA LYS A 165 27.29 6.12 5.84
C LYS A 165 26.63 6.26 4.49
N ILE A 166 27.42 6.11 3.44
CA ILE A 166 26.97 6.28 2.05
C ILE A 166 26.00 5.16 1.60
N HIS A 167 26.01 4.00 2.26
CA HIS A 167 25.10 2.87 1.97
C HIS A 167 23.78 2.93 2.76
N THR A 168 23.39 4.09 3.29
CA THR A 168 22.18 4.28 4.10
C THR A 168 20.91 3.78 3.39
N ILE A 169 20.82 3.99 2.07
CA ILE A 169 19.67 3.53 1.25
C ILE A 169 19.53 2.01 1.27
N GLU A 170 20.62 1.27 1.06
CA GLU A 170 20.61 -0.20 1.10
C GLU A 170 20.26 -0.74 2.50
N GLN A 171 20.66 -0.01 3.55
CA GLN A 171 20.33 -0.38 4.92
C GLN A 171 18.83 -0.19 5.20
N ILE A 172 18.22 0.88 4.68
CA ILE A 172 16.78 1.14 4.80
C ILE A 172 15.97 0.04 4.12
N GLU A 173 16.38 -0.45 2.95
CA GLU A 173 15.69 -1.54 2.26
C GLU A 173 15.64 -2.82 3.10
N ARG A 174 16.64 -3.05 3.95
CA ARG A 174 16.73 -4.23 4.82
C ARG A 174 15.87 -4.13 6.08
N LEU A 175 15.39 -2.94 6.43
CA LEU A 175 14.55 -2.74 7.61
C LEU A 175 13.19 -3.41 7.43
N GLN A 176 12.73 -4.14 8.44
CA GLN A 176 11.37 -4.64 8.47
C GLN A 176 10.38 -3.48 8.60
N ILE A 177 9.14 -3.66 8.14
CA ILE A 177 8.13 -2.61 8.22
C ILE A 177 7.87 -2.14 9.67
N ALA A 178 7.97 -3.05 10.64
CA ALA A 178 7.85 -2.70 12.05
C ALA A 178 8.99 -1.79 12.53
N GLU A 179 10.23 -2.07 12.12
CA GLU A 179 11.40 -1.23 12.42
C GLU A 179 11.23 0.15 11.77
N LEU A 180 10.78 0.19 10.51
CA LEU A 180 10.52 1.43 9.78
C LEU A 180 9.42 2.28 10.45
N HIS A 181 8.32 1.66 10.88
CA HIS A 181 7.25 2.36 11.60
C HIS A 181 7.74 2.93 12.93
N SER A 182 8.47 2.14 13.73
CA SER A 182 9.02 2.61 14.99
C SER A 182 9.97 3.79 14.78
N LEU A 183 10.86 3.72 13.77
CA LEU A 183 11.77 4.81 13.42
C LEU A 183 11.04 6.11 13.09
N ILE A 184 10.03 6.03 12.23
CA ILE A 184 9.35 7.22 11.71
C ILE A 184 8.38 7.81 12.74
N PHE A 185 7.58 6.95 13.40
CA PHE A 185 6.41 7.38 14.16
C PHE A 185 6.56 7.28 15.68
N GLU A 186 7.57 6.59 16.20
CA GLU A 186 7.67 6.29 17.65
C GLU A 186 8.95 6.85 18.29
N ILE A 187 10.08 6.85 17.57
CA ILE A 187 11.36 7.33 18.12
C ILE A 187 11.29 8.82 18.44
N ASN A 188 11.57 9.14 19.69
CA ASN A 188 11.78 10.52 20.14
C ASN A 188 13.18 11.00 19.74
N ILE A 189 13.24 12.00 18.87
CA ILE A 189 14.48 12.59 18.37
C ILE A 189 14.95 13.83 19.16
N ASN A 190 14.19 14.27 20.16
CA ASN A 190 14.56 15.32 21.12
C ASN A 190 14.38 14.86 22.58
N PRO A 191 15.09 13.81 23.03
CA PRO A 191 14.91 13.28 24.37
C PRO A 191 15.40 14.26 25.45
N VAL A 192 14.47 14.86 26.18
CA VAL A 192 14.77 15.66 27.39
C VAL A 192 15.01 14.72 28.57
N ARG A 193 16.29 14.46 28.89
CA ARG A 193 16.70 13.56 29.99
C ARG A 193 16.62 14.21 31.38
N ASP A 194 16.80 15.52 31.46
CA ASP A 194 16.79 16.28 32.72
C ASP A 194 16.13 17.65 32.51
N LEU A 195 14.99 17.87 33.19
CA LEU A 195 14.23 19.12 33.14
C LEU A 195 15.01 20.30 33.74
N THR A 196 15.85 20.05 34.75
CA THR A 196 16.66 21.06 35.43
C THR A 196 17.72 21.62 34.49
N ILE A 197 18.35 20.74 33.71
CA ILE A 197 19.32 21.13 32.69
C ILE A 197 18.60 21.79 31.52
N HIS A 198 17.48 21.20 31.06
CA HIS A 198 16.73 21.70 29.92
C HIS A 198 16.17 23.11 30.15
N PHE A 199 15.63 23.40 31.34
CA PHE A 199 15.14 24.73 31.72
C PHE A 199 16.19 25.59 32.44
N LYS A 200 17.48 25.28 32.30
CA LYS A 200 18.52 26.08 32.94
C LYS A 200 18.48 27.53 32.44
N ASP A 201 18.59 28.45 33.40
CA ASP A 201 18.59 29.90 33.17
C ASP A 201 17.34 30.42 32.44
N PHE A 202 16.19 29.73 32.53
CA PHE A 202 14.96 30.12 31.82
C PHE A 202 14.49 31.54 32.17
N GLN A 203 14.77 32.01 33.39
CA GLN A 203 14.41 33.36 33.85
C GLN A 203 15.09 34.47 33.03
N ASN A 204 16.20 34.15 32.36
CA ASN A 204 16.98 35.11 31.54
C ASN A 204 16.63 35.05 30.05
N LYS A 205 15.65 34.23 29.65
CA LYS A 205 15.28 34.00 28.24
C LYS A 205 14.01 34.76 27.87
N ASN A 206 13.92 35.18 26.62
CA ASN A 206 12.74 35.88 26.10
C ASN A 206 11.58 34.89 25.85
N GLU A 207 10.37 35.43 25.64
CA GLU A 207 9.15 34.64 25.43
C GLU A 207 9.25 33.65 24.27
N TYR A 208 9.92 34.03 23.17
CA TYR A 208 10.11 33.14 22.01
C TYR A 208 10.93 31.91 22.38
N ILE A 209 12.09 32.11 23.02
CA ILE A 209 12.96 31.00 23.46
C ILE A 209 12.24 30.14 24.50
N LEU A 210 11.47 30.73 25.41
CA LEU A 210 10.67 29.98 26.38
C LEU A 210 9.60 29.11 25.70
N LYS A 211 8.91 29.63 24.68
CA LYS A 211 7.96 28.85 23.88
C LYS A 211 8.64 27.71 23.15
N GLU A 212 9.83 27.92 22.59
CA GLU A 212 10.61 26.83 21.97
C GLU A 212 11.05 25.78 22.98
N MET A 213 11.53 26.18 24.16
CA MET A 213 11.86 25.22 25.23
C MET A 213 10.64 24.40 25.62
N ILE A 214 9.47 25.02 25.81
CA ILE A 214 8.23 24.29 26.11
C ILE A 214 7.85 23.34 24.96
N ARG A 215 8.00 23.76 23.70
CA ARG A 215 7.72 22.90 22.53
C ARG A 215 8.68 21.71 22.46
N ASN A 216 9.97 21.94 22.68
CA ASN A 216 11.02 20.92 22.63
C ASN A 216 11.00 19.98 23.85
N LEU A 217 10.15 20.24 24.84
CA LEU A 217 9.87 19.32 25.94
C LEU A 217 9.09 18.09 25.47
N PHE A 218 8.19 18.27 24.50
CA PHE A 218 7.35 17.19 24.02
C PHE A 218 8.16 16.31 23.07
N PRO A 219 7.95 14.98 23.11
CA PRO A 219 8.54 14.09 22.14
C PRO A 219 8.15 14.50 20.72
N ILE A 220 9.16 14.70 19.88
CA ILE A 220 9.05 14.92 18.45
C ILE A 220 9.63 13.67 17.81
N THR A 221 8.93 13.11 16.83
CA THR A 221 9.39 11.99 16.03
C THR A 221 9.90 12.48 14.68
N ILE A 222 10.52 11.57 13.91
CA ILE A 222 10.99 11.90 12.56
C ILE A 222 9.79 12.38 11.71
N TRP A 223 8.62 11.74 11.88
CA TRP A 223 7.36 12.18 11.27
C TRP A 223 7.08 13.67 11.50
N GLU A 224 7.00 14.12 12.75
CA GLU A 224 6.64 15.51 13.04
C GLU A 224 7.71 16.51 12.60
N LYS A 225 9.00 16.15 12.69
CA LYS A 225 10.09 17.05 12.29
C LYS A 225 10.23 17.17 10.76
N HIS A 226 10.12 16.07 10.03
CA HIS A 226 10.54 16.01 8.62
C HIS A 226 9.40 15.84 7.62
N PHE A 227 8.20 15.43 8.04
CA PHE A 227 7.11 15.14 7.11
C PHE A 227 5.93 16.09 7.28
N THR A 228 5.55 16.40 8.53
CA THR A 228 4.45 17.35 8.81
C THR A 228 4.58 18.71 8.09
N PRO A 229 5.78 19.31 7.88
CA PRO A 229 5.92 20.55 7.10
C PRO A 229 5.47 20.44 5.62
N PHE A 230 5.38 19.22 5.10
CA PHE A 230 4.95 18.92 3.73
C PHE A 230 3.51 18.41 3.67
N THR A 231 2.84 18.25 4.81
CA THR A 231 1.41 17.89 4.89
C THR A 231 0.54 19.13 4.98
N ASN A 232 -0.69 19.04 4.47
CA ASN A 232 -1.70 20.09 4.68
C ASN A 232 -2.12 20.07 6.16
N SER A 233 -1.80 21.12 6.91
CA SER A 233 -2.08 21.20 8.35
C SER A 233 -3.56 21.14 8.74
N GLU A 234 -4.47 21.24 7.76
CA GLU A 234 -5.92 21.14 7.95
C GLU A 234 -6.47 19.72 7.76
N GLU A 235 -5.73 18.81 7.11
CA GLU A 235 -6.17 17.44 6.86
C GLU A 235 -5.77 16.51 8.00
N VAL A 236 -6.62 15.52 8.30
CA VAL A 236 -6.33 14.50 9.30
C VAL A 236 -5.28 13.55 8.75
N ASP A 237 -4.13 13.50 9.41
CA ASP A 237 -3.02 12.61 9.09
C ASP A 237 -3.44 11.14 9.22
N VAL A 238 -3.78 10.49 8.10
CA VAL A 238 -4.39 9.15 8.11
C VAL A 238 -3.32 8.13 8.46
N LEU A 239 -2.11 8.29 7.93
CA LEU A 239 -0.98 7.42 8.17
C LEU A 239 -0.53 7.42 9.63
N LYS A 240 -0.20 8.58 10.22
CA LYS A 240 0.25 8.69 11.61
C LYS A 240 -0.79 8.15 12.58
N ASN A 241 -2.07 8.33 12.29
CA ASN A 241 -3.15 7.84 13.17
C ASN A 241 -3.44 6.33 13.01
N ASN A 242 -2.90 5.66 12.00
CA ASN A 242 -3.24 4.26 11.70
C ASN A 242 -2.02 3.33 11.48
N TYR A 243 -0.77 3.79 11.63
CA TYR A 243 0.43 2.96 11.35
C TYR A 243 0.45 1.62 12.12
N ASP A 244 -0.06 1.59 13.36
CA ASP A 244 -0.19 0.35 14.15
C ASP A 244 -1.17 -0.64 13.53
N ARG A 245 -2.34 -0.15 13.10
CA ARG A 245 -3.35 -0.97 12.42
C ARG A 245 -2.84 -1.48 11.09
N ILE A 246 -2.10 -0.65 10.35
CA ILE A 246 -1.48 -1.04 9.08
C ILE A 246 -0.48 -2.19 9.33
N ARG A 247 0.32 -2.12 10.39
CA ARG A 247 1.24 -3.19 10.80
C ARG A 247 0.50 -4.50 11.12
N GLU A 248 -0.60 -4.43 11.87
CA GLU A 248 -1.44 -5.60 12.15
C GLU A 248 -2.04 -6.20 10.87
N TYR A 249 -2.59 -5.38 9.99
CA TYR A 249 -3.19 -5.83 8.73
C TYR A 249 -2.17 -6.40 7.76
N ARG A 250 -0.95 -5.84 7.73
CA ARG A 250 0.17 -6.38 6.97
C ARG A 250 0.49 -7.79 7.44
N ASN A 251 0.57 -8.01 8.75
CA ASN A 251 0.80 -9.35 9.31
C ASN A 251 -0.32 -10.31 8.95
N ASP A 252 -1.59 -9.89 9.00
CA ASP A 252 -2.73 -10.70 8.57
C ASP A 252 -2.60 -11.17 7.11
N VAL A 253 -2.18 -10.28 6.21
CA VAL A 253 -2.04 -10.60 4.78
C VAL A 253 -0.80 -11.47 4.53
N MET A 254 0.35 -11.11 5.09
CA MET A 254 1.64 -11.76 4.85
C MET A 254 1.74 -13.16 5.48
N HIS A 255 1.07 -13.38 6.61
CA HIS A 255 0.98 -14.69 7.26
C HIS A 255 -0.30 -15.45 6.88
N PHE A 256 -1.02 -15.00 5.84
CA PHE A 256 -2.22 -15.65 5.30
C PHE A 256 -3.27 -15.98 6.37
N HIS A 257 -3.48 -15.08 7.32
CA HIS A 257 -4.57 -15.19 8.27
C HIS A 257 -5.94 -15.19 7.56
N THR A 258 -6.96 -15.73 8.22
CA THR A 258 -8.30 -15.78 7.65
C THR A 258 -8.89 -14.38 7.50
N LEU A 259 -9.08 -13.96 6.24
CA LEU A 259 -9.70 -12.69 5.88
C LEU A 259 -11.15 -12.88 5.43
N THR A 260 -12.04 -12.05 5.99
CA THR A 260 -13.42 -11.89 5.53
C THR A 260 -13.52 -10.74 4.54
N TYR A 261 -14.57 -10.70 3.72
CA TYR A 261 -14.81 -9.58 2.80
C TYR A 261 -14.91 -8.21 3.52
N ARG A 262 -15.52 -8.17 4.71
CA ARG A 262 -15.59 -6.94 5.52
C ARG A 262 -14.21 -6.47 5.97
N ARG A 263 -13.35 -7.40 6.42
CA ARG A 263 -11.97 -7.08 6.83
C ARG A 263 -11.15 -6.65 5.62
N TYR A 264 -11.23 -7.39 4.50
CA TYR A 264 -10.65 -7.00 3.22
C TYR A 264 -10.99 -5.57 2.82
N LYS A 265 -12.29 -5.22 2.78
CA LYS A 265 -12.72 -3.88 2.36
C LYS A 265 -12.20 -2.77 3.28
N LYS A 266 -12.13 -3.02 4.59
CA LYS A 266 -11.57 -2.05 5.54
C LYS A 266 -10.08 -1.80 5.30
N ILE A 267 -9.31 -2.86 5.08
CA ILE A 267 -7.88 -2.76 4.78
C ILE A 267 -7.67 -2.05 3.44
N ASP A 268 -8.44 -2.45 2.43
CA ASP A 268 -8.37 -1.92 1.06
C ASP A 268 -8.62 -0.42 1.00
N LEU A 269 -9.60 0.09 1.76
CA LEU A 269 -9.90 1.51 1.88
C LEU A 269 -8.77 2.25 2.60
N LEU A 270 -8.37 1.78 3.79
CA LEU A 270 -7.31 2.41 4.57
C LEU A 270 -5.99 2.51 3.79
N LEU A 271 -5.59 1.44 3.10
CA LEU A 271 -4.39 1.46 2.27
C LEU A 271 -4.51 2.43 1.10
N SER A 272 -5.68 2.53 0.47
CA SER A 272 -5.89 3.49 -0.61
C SER A 272 -5.77 4.94 -0.12
N ASP A 273 -6.34 5.25 1.04
CA ASP A 273 -6.27 6.60 1.62
C ASP A 273 -4.81 6.94 1.99
N VAL A 274 -4.10 6.02 2.64
CA VAL A 274 -2.70 6.21 3.07
C VAL A 274 -1.72 6.26 1.89
N ILE A 275 -1.92 5.44 0.85
CA ILE A 275 -1.10 5.49 -0.36
C ILE A 275 -1.25 6.85 -1.03
N LYS A 276 -2.47 7.36 -1.13
CA LYS A 276 -2.74 8.68 -1.71
C LYS A 276 -2.04 9.79 -0.90
N GLU A 277 -2.17 9.76 0.42
CA GLU A 277 -1.48 10.70 1.32
C GLU A 277 0.05 10.65 1.14
N LEU A 278 0.62 9.45 1.02
CA LEU A 278 2.05 9.27 0.75
C LEU A 278 2.49 9.79 -0.63
N GLU A 279 1.68 9.60 -1.68
CA GLU A 279 1.95 10.11 -3.03
C GLU A 279 1.93 11.65 -3.06
N GLU A 280 0.96 12.28 -2.39
CA GLU A 280 0.86 13.74 -2.25
C GLU A 280 2.03 14.31 -1.44
N LEU A 281 2.41 13.63 -0.36
CA LEU A 281 3.56 13.97 0.46
C LEU A 281 4.87 13.86 -0.33
N GLU A 282 5.06 12.76 -1.07
CA GLU A 282 6.23 12.56 -1.93
C GLU A 282 6.34 13.70 -2.95
N TYR A 283 5.24 14.03 -3.64
CA TYR A 283 5.21 15.13 -4.59
C TYR A 283 5.60 16.45 -3.94
N SER A 284 5.02 16.76 -2.77
CA SER A 284 5.28 18.00 -2.03
C SER A 284 6.74 18.10 -1.55
N MET A 285 7.32 16.98 -1.12
CA MET A 285 8.73 16.90 -0.73
C MET A 285 9.65 17.12 -1.94
N LEU A 286 9.32 16.53 -3.09
CA LEU A 286 10.08 16.69 -4.34
C LEU A 286 9.98 18.10 -4.93
N GLU A 287 8.82 18.74 -4.84
CA GLU A 287 8.62 20.11 -5.31
C GLU A 287 9.44 21.12 -4.48
N LYS A 288 9.40 20.96 -3.15
CA LYS A 288 10.14 21.81 -2.19
C LYS A 288 11.56 21.33 -1.94
N TRP A 289 12.03 20.36 -2.72
CA TRP A 289 13.32 19.73 -2.56
C TRP A 289 14.45 20.72 -2.80
N ASP A 290 15.29 20.96 -1.79
CA ASP A 290 16.45 21.82 -1.94
C ASP A 290 17.53 21.10 -2.77
N PHE A 291 17.55 21.43 -4.06
CA PHE A 291 18.54 20.96 -5.02
C PHE A 291 19.98 21.26 -4.59
N GLU A 292 20.22 22.30 -3.79
CA GLU A 292 21.55 22.70 -3.33
C GLU A 292 22.11 21.74 -2.26
N ALA A 293 21.25 21.24 -1.36
CA ALA A 293 21.59 20.20 -0.40
C ALA A 293 21.89 18.85 -1.10
N THR A 294 21.16 18.57 -2.18
CA THR A 294 21.41 17.39 -3.04
C THR A 294 22.73 17.48 -3.77
N ARG A 295 23.11 18.71 -4.19
CA ARG A 295 24.40 19.00 -4.81
C ARG A 295 25.56 18.76 -3.83
N LYS A 296 25.39 19.09 -2.55
CA LYS A 296 26.36 18.75 -1.48
C LYS A 296 26.53 17.24 -1.30
N LEU A 297 25.44 16.49 -1.06
CA LEU A 297 25.47 15.03 -0.95
C LEU A 297 26.14 14.36 -2.17
N THR A 298 25.84 14.89 -3.36
CA THR A 298 26.45 14.44 -4.61
C THR A 298 27.94 14.72 -4.64
N ASN A 299 28.37 15.92 -4.25
CA ASN A 299 29.79 16.26 -4.15
C ASN A 299 30.53 15.41 -3.10
N ASP A 300 29.88 15.04 -2.00
CA ASP A 300 30.44 14.16 -0.96
C ASP A 300 30.54 12.70 -1.44
N ILE A 301 29.60 12.21 -2.26
CA ILE A 301 29.68 10.91 -2.96
C ILE A 301 30.77 10.90 -4.04
N PHE A 302 31.19 12.06 -4.53
CA PHE A 302 32.32 12.16 -5.45
C PHE A 302 33.59 12.71 -4.80
N ASP A 303 33.66 12.69 -3.47
CA ASP A 303 34.85 13.06 -2.75
C ASP A 303 36.04 12.15 -3.18
N PRO A 304 37.23 12.71 -3.45
CA PRO A 304 38.37 11.94 -3.93
C PRO A 304 38.80 10.81 -2.97
N GLU A 305 38.61 10.98 -1.67
CA GLU A 305 38.93 10.01 -0.63
C GLU A 305 37.91 8.84 -0.66
N PHE A 306 36.63 9.15 -0.88
CA PHE A 306 35.58 8.15 -1.07
C PHE A 306 35.72 7.38 -2.38
N LEU A 307 36.02 8.05 -3.49
CA LEU A 307 36.26 7.39 -4.79
C LEU A 307 37.53 6.54 -4.78
N ALA A 308 38.56 6.92 -4.03
CA ALA A 308 39.76 6.12 -3.81
C ALA A 308 39.45 4.81 -3.05
N SER A 309 38.47 4.83 -2.14
CA SER A 309 38.01 3.63 -1.42
C SER A 309 37.26 2.62 -2.31
N LEU A 310 36.73 3.07 -3.45
CA LEU A 310 36.01 2.27 -4.45
C LEU A 310 36.83 2.08 -5.74
N SER A 311 38.11 1.72 -5.60
CA SER A 311 39.14 1.74 -6.65
C SER A 311 38.77 1.09 -7.99
N SER A 312 37.83 0.13 -8.03
CA SER A 312 37.35 -0.51 -9.26
C SER A 312 36.22 0.25 -9.99
N LEU A 313 35.50 1.15 -9.32
CA LEU A 313 34.37 1.91 -9.85
C LEU A 313 34.68 3.40 -10.07
N SER A 314 35.77 3.91 -9.48
CA SER A 314 36.16 5.33 -9.56
C SER A 314 36.23 5.84 -11.01
N LYS A 315 36.66 4.98 -11.94
CA LYS A 315 36.75 5.28 -13.37
C LYS A 315 35.37 5.41 -14.02
N THR A 316 34.47 4.46 -13.83
CA THR A 316 33.09 4.49 -14.36
C THR A 316 32.30 5.67 -13.78
N VAL A 317 32.49 5.94 -12.50
CA VAL A 317 31.85 7.04 -11.78
C VAL A 317 32.34 8.41 -12.31
N SER A 318 33.65 8.56 -12.55
CA SER A 318 34.24 9.81 -13.05
C SER A 318 34.03 10.06 -14.54
N GLU A 319 34.06 9.01 -15.36
CA GLU A 319 34.05 9.14 -16.83
C GLU A 319 32.65 9.02 -17.46
N VAL A 320 31.69 8.37 -16.77
CA VAL A 320 30.36 8.11 -17.34
C VAL A 320 29.26 8.75 -16.49
N ILE A 321 29.27 8.52 -15.18
CA ILE A 321 28.16 8.94 -14.30
C ILE A 321 28.21 10.45 -14.04
N ARG A 322 29.37 10.99 -13.64
CA ARG A 322 29.54 12.43 -13.37
C ARG A 322 29.21 13.30 -14.60
N PRO A 323 29.72 13.03 -15.82
CA PRO A 323 29.36 13.83 -17.00
C PRO A 323 27.89 13.72 -17.41
N ALA A 324 27.24 12.57 -17.20
CA ALA A 324 25.82 12.40 -17.48
C ALA A 324 24.94 13.19 -16.49
N MET A 325 25.33 13.20 -15.21
CA MET A 325 24.69 14.00 -14.18
C MET A 325 24.92 15.50 -14.38
N ASP A 326 26.13 15.94 -14.73
CA ASP A 326 26.41 17.34 -15.05
C ASP A 326 25.52 17.84 -16.21
N ARG A 327 25.30 17.00 -17.23
CA ARG A 327 24.34 17.29 -18.31
C ARG A 327 22.90 17.32 -17.82
N PHE A 328 22.51 16.40 -16.93
CA PHE A 328 21.18 16.40 -16.32
C PHE A 328 20.93 17.68 -15.51
N TYR A 329 21.89 18.12 -14.70
CA TYR A 329 21.81 19.35 -13.91
C TYR A 329 21.79 20.61 -14.79
N ALA A 330 22.65 20.67 -15.81
CA ALA A 330 22.65 21.78 -16.76
C ALA A 330 21.30 21.90 -17.50
N ASN A 331 20.70 20.76 -17.88
CA ASN A 331 19.41 20.72 -18.56
C ASN A 331 18.23 21.03 -17.65
N ASN A 332 18.24 20.60 -16.38
CA ASN A 332 17.20 20.94 -15.41
C ASN A 332 17.25 22.41 -14.98
N LEU A 333 18.45 22.98 -14.83
CA LEU A 333 18.60 24.41 -14.55
C LEU A 333 18.13 25.25 -15.75
N ALA A 334 18.44 24.83 -16.98
CA ALA A 334 17.93 25.45 -18.20
C ALA A 334 16.41 25.32 -18.33
N PHE A 335 15.84 24.16 -18.00
CA PHE A 335 14.39 23.91 -17.99
C PHE A 335 13.68 24.76 -16.93
N ASN A 336 14.17 24.79 -15.69
CA ASN A 336 13.60 25.60 -14.62
C ASN A 336 13.71 27.10 -14.93
N ASN A 337 14.84 27.55 -15.50
CA ASN A 337 14.98 28.93 -15.95
C ASN A 337 14.05 29.25 -17.13
N ALA A 338 13.81 28.31 -18.04
CA ALA A 338 12.85 28.47 -19.14
C ALA A 338 11.39 28.52 -18.65
N VAL A 339 11.00 27.66 -17.70
CA VAL A 339 9.68 27.67 -17.06
C VAL A 339 9.47 28.96 -16.25
N LYS A 340 10.48 29.41 -15.51
CA LYS A 340 10.45 30.68 -14.77
C LYS A 340 10.35 31.88 -15.72
N SER A 341 11.10 31.87 -16.81
CA SER A 341 11.04 32.92 -17.85
C SER A 341 9.67 32.92 -18.55
N MET A 342 9.07 31.75 -18.79
CA MET A 342 7.71 31.65 -19.31
C MET A 342 6.67 32.19 -18.31
N MET A 343 6.79 31.88 -17.01
CA MET A 343 5.89 32.43 -15.98
C MET A 343 6.02 33.96 -15.85
N GLU A 344 7.23 34.51 -15.92
CA GLU A 344 7.46 35.97 -15.90
C GLU A 344 6.87 36.65 -17.14
N VAL A 345 6.94 36.01 -18.32
CA VAL A 345 6.26 36.49 -19.53
C VAL A 345 4.73 36.43 -19.35
N PHE A 346 4.18 35.36 -18.78
CA PHE A 346 2.73 35.24 -18.52
C PHE A 346 2.22 36.28 -17.52
N HIS A 347 3.00 36.66 -16.51
CA HIS A 347 2.63 37.71 -15.55
C HIS A 347 2.72 39.13 -16.12
N ASN A 348 3.56 39.36 -17.13
CA ASN A 348 3.72 40.66 -17.78
C ASN A 348 2.75 40.88 -18.96
N ILE A 349 1.99 39.86 -19.36
CA ILE A 349 0.86 40.04 -20.26
C ILE A 349 -0.27 40.72 -19.46
N GLN A 350 -0.40 42.04 -19.58
CA GLN A 350 -1.66 42.70 -19.25
C GLN A 350 -2.73 42.12 -20.17
N ILE A 351 -3.60 41.26 -19.63
CA ILE A 351 -4.78 40.77 -20.34
C ILE A 351 -5.59 42.02 -20.72
N PRO A 352 -5.78 42.32 -22.02
CA PRO A 352 -6.71 43.39 -22.39
C PRO A 352 -8.09 42.94 -21.92
N LYS A 353 -8.80 43.79 -21.16
CA LYS A 353 -10.21 43.57 -20.84
C LYS A 353 -10.95 43.34 -22.16
N ILE A 354 -11.32 42.09 -22.43
CA ILE A 354 -12.10 41.76 -23.63
C ILE A 354 -13.45 42.42 -23.46
N ASP A 355 -13.78 43.32 -24.39
CA ASP A 355 -15.07 43.98 -24.44
C ASP A 355 -16.18 42.93 -24.56
N SER A 356 -17.15 43.00 -23.65
CA SER A 356 -18.29 42.08 -23.55
C SER A 356 -19.12 41.97 -24.85
N GLY A 357 -18.98 42.93 -25.77
CA GLY A 357 -19.57 42.87 -27.10
C GLY A 357 -18.99 41.78 -28.01
N ILE A 358 -17.69 41.45 -27.88
CA ILE A 358 -17.01 40.45 -28.71
C ILE A 358 -17.42 39.02 -28.30
N LEU A 359 -17.64 38.80 -27.00
CA LEU A 359 -18.06 37.51 -26.46
C LEU A 359 -19.46 37.09 -26.94
N LYS A 360 -20.38 38.05 -27.13
CA LYS A 360 -21.70 37.78 -27.72
C LYS A 360 -21.63 37.41 -29.20
N SER A 361 -20.70 38.01 -29.96
CA SER A 361 -20.50 37.69 -31.38
C SER A 361 -19.94 36.27 -31.58
N ILE A 362 -19.09 35.80 -30.67
CA ILE A 362 -18.53 34.43 -30.69
C ILE A 362 -19.60 33.40 -30.31
N GLN A 363 -20.49 33.74 -29.36
CA GLN A 363 -21.59 32.85 -28.98
C GLN A 363 -22.60 32.66 -30.13
N GLY A 364 -22.91 33.71 -30.89
CA GLY A 364 -23.75 33.62 -32.09
C GLY A 364 -23.14 32.78 -33.24
N LEU A 365 -21.81 32.77 -33.37
CA LEU A 365 -21.11 31.91 -34.35
C LEU A 365 -21.15 30.42 -33.94
N SER A 366 -21.07 30.11 -32.65
CA SER A 366 -21.15 28.74 -32.14
C SER A 366 -22.52 28.10 -32.39
N ASP A 367 -23.61 28.87 -32.29
CA ASP A 367 -24.96 28.37 -32.58
C ASP A 367 -25.17 28.15 -34.09
N THR A 368 -24.49 28.93 -34.94
CA THR A 368 -24.55 28.78 -36.40
C THR A 368 -23.79 27.54 -36.89
N ILE A 369 -22.66 27.20 -36.25
CA ILE A 369 -21.84 26.03 -36.62
C ILE A 369 -22.48 24.71 -36.17
N ARG A 370 -23.26 24.71 -35.07
CA ARG A 370 -23.97 23.51 -34.59
C ARG A 370 -25.11 23.05 -35.52
N HIS A 371 -25.51 23.87 -36.49
CA HIS A 371 -26.55 23.56 -37.47
C HIS A 371 -26.02 23.13 -38.86
N LEU A 372 -24.70 22.97 -39.03
CA LEU A 372 -24.11 22.47 -40.28
C LEU A 372 -23.75 20.98 -40.13
N ASP A 373 -24.64 20.10 -40.60
CA ASP A 373 -24.37 18.67 -40.79
C ASP A 373 -23.25 18.48 -41.83
N LEU A 374 -22.09 17.98 -41.41
CA LEU A 374 -21.02 17.53 -42.30
C LEU A 374 -20.46 16.16 -41.89
N PRO A 375 -19.99 15.33 -42.85
CA PRO A 375 -19.98 13.87 -42.76
C PRO A 375 -18.63 13.26 -42.34
N SER A 376 -18.69 12.05 -41.78
CA SER A 376 -17.54 11.23 -41.33
C SER A 376 -16.61 10.80 -42.49
N PRO A 377 -15.28 10.70 -42.29
CA PRO A 377 -14.38 10.10 -43.26
C PRO A 377 -14.11 8.60 -42.99
N LEU A 378 -14.10 7.82 -44.08
CA LEU A 378 -13.73 6.40 -44.18
C LEU A 378 -12.46 6.25 -45.05
N ASN A 379 -11.62 5.28 -44.64
CA ASN A 379 -10.77 4.36 -45.42
C ASN A 379 -9.30 4.67 -45.83
N GLU A 380 -8.54 3.57 -45.71
CA GLU A 380 -7.13 3.21 -45.94
C GLU A 380 -6.60 3.43 -47.37
N PRO A 381 -5.28 3.20 -47.59
CA PRO A 381 -4.79 2.64 -48.84
C PRO A 381 -3.93 1.38 -48.66
N ASP A 382 -4.26 0.36 -49.46
CA ASP A 382 -3.40 -0.77 -49.84
C ASP A 382 -3.08 -0.62 -51.35
N SER A 383 -1.82 -0.84 -51.74
CA SER A 383 -1.48 -1.37 -53.09
C SER A 383 -0.05 -1.92 -53.16
N GLU A 384 0.01 -3.16 -53.63
CA GLU A 384 1.08 -4.17 -53.79
C GLU A 384 2.19 -3.92 -54.83
N GLU A 385 3.35 -4.58 -54.60
CA GLU A 385 4.25 -5.33 -55.52
C GLU A 385 4.89 -4.63 -56.76
N LYS A 386 6.07 -4.96 -57.32
CA LYS A 386 7.07 -6.05 -57.29
C LYS A 386 8.32 -5.55 -58.08
N ASP A 387 9.53 -6.06 -57.81
CA ASP A 387 10.42 -6.71 -58.80
C ASP A 387 11.90 -6.85 -58.34
N GLU A 388 12.43 -8.04 -58.66
CA GLU A 388 13.79 -8.62 -58.65
C GLU A 388 14.49 -9.02 -57.33
#